data_AF-A0A1E2SNI6-F1
#
_entry.id   AF-A0A1E2SNI6-F1
#
_cell.length_a   1.000
_cell.length_b   1.000
_cell.length_c   1.000
_cell.angle_alpha   90.00
_cell.angle_beta   90.00
_cell.angle_gamma   90.00
#
_symmetry.space_group_name_H-M   'P 1'
#
loop_
_entity.id
_entity.type
_entity.pdbx_description
1 polymer ?
#
loop_
_entity_poly.entity_id
_entity_poly.type
_entity_poly.pdbx_seq_one_letter_code
_entity_poly.pdbx_strand_id
1 'polypeptide(L)'
;MSSAISAAGALCWRVVNDRIVVLVVHRTKYGDVTIPKGKVDPGETLPQTAVREILEETGLAITLGVPLGVSAYPLHSGREKIVRYWSAQVSDRAIERSTFVPNSEIAAIEWVSLKKARGYLTYERDVEILDAFEDLVHQGVTSTFALIVLRHGKAEPHTRWDGPDATRPLTDRGVKQSAGDVPTLRAWHPKRIVSSDAVRCVATVAPLAAATGIVPRRDHGISQDAHKEGRGDVRAIVGKRIRARKTAVLCSHGPVLPEILREIALATGTMPGAYLNDAADLDTGGFSVVHLSATNPASGIVSIETYAPPVG
;
A
#
# COMPACT_ATOMS: atom_id res chain seq x y z
N MET A 1 21.10 -8.60 -21.07
CA MET A 1 19.83 -9.20 -20.61
C MET A 1 18.73 -8.17 -20.82
N SER A 2 17.67 -8.49 -21.57
CA SER A 2 16.57 -7.54 -21.80
C SER A 2 15.80 -7.32 -20.51
N SER A 3 15.53 -6.06 -20.13
CA SER A 3 14.82 -5.74 -18.89
C SER A 3 13.39 -6.27 -18.92
N ALA A 4 12.92 -6.85 -17.82
CA ALA A 4 11.54 -7.32 -17.70
C ALA A 4 10.54 -6.16 -17.91
N ILE A 5 9.36 -6.47 -18.45
CA ILE A 5 8.23 -5.54 -18.53
C ILE A 5 7.46 -5.65 -17.22
N SER A 6 7.44 -4.55 -16.46
CA SER A 6 6.66 -4.47 -15.21
C SER A 6 5.22 -4.04 -15.49
N ALA A 7 4.30 -4.66 -14.75
CA ALA A 7 2.87 -4.41 -14.81
C ALA A 7 2.25 -4.56 -13.42
N ALA A 8 1.07 -3.99 -13.24
CA ALA A 8 0.35 -4.06 -11.98
C ALA A 8 -1.16 -4.11 -12.22
N GLY A 9 -1.88 -4.72 -11.29
CA GLY A 9 -3.34 -4.81 -11.33
C GLY A 9 -3.94 -5.08 -9.96
N ALA A 10 -5.24 -5.28 -9.92
CA ALA A 10 -5.93 -5.60 -8.68
C ALA A 10 -7.11 -6.56 -8.89
N LEU A 11 -7.24 -7.52 -7.98
CA LEU A 11 -8.44 -8.33 -7.84
C LEU A 11 -9.47 -7.49 -7.07
N CYS A 12 -10.38 -6.86 -7.82
CA CYS A 12 -11.47 -6.09 -7.27
C CYS A 12 -12.57 -7.01 -6.77
N TRP A 13 -13.04 -6.80 -5.55
CA TRP A 13 -14.08 -7.64 -4.93
C TRP A 13 -15.09 -6.78 -4.15
N ARG A 14 -16.28 -7.33 -3.94
CA ARG A 14 -17.32 -6.73 -3.09
C ARG A 14 -18.25 -7.80 -2.53
N VAL A 15 -19.09 -7.43 -1.57
CA VAL A 15 -20.15 -8.30 -1.02
C VAL A 15 -21.48 -7.94 -1.66
N VAL A 16 -22.20 -8.94 -2.17
CA VAL A 16 -23.56 -8.81 -2.71
C VAL A 16 -24.40 -9.94 -2.13
N ASN A 17 -25.49 -9.62 -1.44
CA ASN A 17 -26.36 -10.60 -0.79
C ASN A 17 -25.57 -11.60 0.07
N ASP A 18 -24.68 -11.08 0.93
CA ASP A 18 -23.77 -11.84 1.81
C ASP A 18 -22.80 -12.78 1.10
N ARG A 19 -22.58 -12.59 -0.21
CA ARG A 19 -21.64 -13.38 -1.01
C ARG A 19 -20.55 -12.51 -1.60
N ILE A 20 -19.32 -12.99 -1.55
CA ILE A 20 -18.19 -12.34 -2.21
C ILE A 20 -18.29 -12.58 -3.71
N VAL A 21 -18.20 -11.48 -4.46
CA VAL A 21 -18.05 -11.49 -5.91
C VAL A 21 -16.79 -10.72 -6.28
N VAL A 22 -16.14 -11.13 -7.37
CA VAL A 22 -14.91 -10.56 -7.91
C VAL A 22 -15.15 -10.04 -9.32
N LEU A 23 -14.38 -9.03 -9.70
CA LEU A 23 -14.43 -8.44 -11.03
C LEU A 23 -13.50 -9.17 -11.97
N VAL A 24 -14.01 -9.53 -13.14
CA VAL A 24 -13.22 -9.97 -14.29
C VAL A 24 -13.46 -9.04 -15.47
N VAL A 25 -12.46 -8.92 -16.35
CA VAL A 25 -12.55 -8.12 -17.57
C VAL A 25 -12.42 -9.01 -18.80
N HIS A 26 -13.25 -8.74 -19.80
CA HIS A 26 -13.24 -9.40 -21.10
C HIS A 26 -12.48 -8.50 -22.09
N ARG A 27 -11.31 -8.94 -22.56
CA ARG A 27 -10.46 -8.07 -23.42
C ARG A 27 -10.81 -8.22 -24.89
N THR A 28 -11.14 -7.11 -25.53
CA THR A 28 -11.61 -7.05 -26.93
C THR A 28 -10.61 -7.67 -27.90
N LYS A 29 -9.32 -7.34 -27.73
CA LYS A 29 -8.25 -7.75 -28.66
C LYS A 29 -7.92 -9.24 -28.62
N TYR A 30 -8.03 -9.86 -27.45
CA TYR A 30 -7.55 -11.23 -27.21
C TYR A 30 -8.69 -12.23 -27.10
N GLY A 31 -9.92 -11.78 -26.85
CA GLY A 31 -11.07 -12.66 -26.61
C GLY A 31 -10.94 -13.48 -25.34
N ASP A 32 -10.13 -13.02 -24.39
CA ASP A 32 -9.87 -13.70 -23.12
C ASP A 32 -10.47 -12.95 -21.93
N VAL A 33 -10.54 -13.66 -20.81
CA VAL A 33 -11.06 -13.16 -19.54
C VAL A 33 -9.94 -13.18 -18.52
N THR A 34 -9.64 -12.03 -17.92
CA THR A 34 -8.52 -11.88 -17.00
C THR A 34 -8.87 -11.00 -15.80
N ILE A 35 -7.97 -10.98 -14.81
CA ILE A 35 -7.95 -9.93 -13.79
C ILE A 35 -7.42 -8.63 -14.45
N PRO A 36 -8.04 -7.46 -14.20
CA PRO A 36 -7.61 -6.18 -14.77
C PRO A 36 -6.20 -5.78 -14.32
N LYS A 37 -5.40 -5.29 -15.27
CA LYS A 37 -3.95 -5.02 -15.15
C LYS A 37 -3.38 -4.41 -16.41
N GLY A 38 -2.46 -3.48 -16.24
CA GLY A 38 -1.67 -2.93 -17.33
C GLY A 38 -0.23 -2.61 -16.96
N LYS A 39 0.46 -1.89 -17.85
CA LYS A 39 1.91 -1.72 -17.80
C LYS A 39 2.26 -0.52 -16.93
N VAL A 40 3.41 -0.59 -16.27
CA VAL A 40 3.95 0.56 -15.53
C VAL A 40 4.39 1.62 -16.53
N ASP A 41 3.89 2.85 -16.34
CA ASP A 41 4.31 4.01 -17.11
C ASP A 41 5.64 4.60 -16.58
N PRO A 42 6.39 5.35 -17.41
CA PRO A 42 7.64 5.97 -16.97
C PRO A 42 7.44 6.84 -15.72
N GLY A 43 8.15 6.48 -14.63
CA GLY A 43 8.10 7.21 -13.36
C GLY A 43 7.00 6.75 -12.39
N GLU A 44 6.14 5.81 -12.79
CA GLU A 44 5.15 5.24 -11.87
C GLU A 44 5.72 4.14 -10.98
N THR A 45 5.15 4.02 -9.79
CA THR A 45 5.32 2.83 -8.95
C THR A 45 4.24 1.80 -9.24
N LEU A 46 4.49 0.53 -8.93
CA LEU A 46 3.51 -0.54 -9.17
C LEU A 46 2.15 -0.30 -8.47
N PRO A 47 2.09 0.19 -7.21
CA PRO A 47 0.81 0.54 -6.60
C PRO A 47 0.07 1.67 -7.32
N GLN A 48 0.80 2.67 -7.83
CA GLN A 48 0.20 3.76 -8.64
C GLN A 48 -0.40 3.20 -9.91
N THR A 49 0.38 2.39 -10.64
CA THR A 49 -0.07 1.70 -11.85
C THR A 49 -1.30 0.84 -11.58
N ALA A 50 -1.33 0.05 -10.51
CA ALA A 50 -2.51 -0.77 -10.18
C ALA A 50 -3.77 0.09 -10.03
N VAL A 51 -3.69 1.23 -9.32
CA VAL A 51 -4.85 2.11 -9.14
C VAL A 51 -5.27 2.78 -10.44
N ARG A 52 -4.31 3.26 -11.24
CA ARG A 52 -4.58 3.89 -12.54
C ARG A 52 -5.24 2.91 -13.51
N GLU A 53 -4.64 1.74 -13.70
CA GLU A 53 -5.11 0.72 -14.65
C GLU A 53 -6.52 0.25 -14.31
N ILE A 54 -6.83 0.08 -13.02
CA ILE A 54 -8.19 -0.29 -12.61
C ILE A 54 -9.19 0.82 -12.92
N LEU A 55 -8.81 2.09 -12.72
CA LEU A 55 -9.66 3.21 -13.09
C LEU A 55 -9.87 3.28 -14.61
N GLU A 56 -8.83 3.06 -15.41
CA GLU A 56 -8.89 3.11 -16.87
C GLU A 56 -9.70 1.95 -17.46
N GLU A 57 -9.44 0.71 -17.03
CA GLU A 57 -10.08 -0.49 -17.57
C GLU A 57 -11.52 -0.68 -17.07
N THR A 58 -11.85 -0.18 -15.88
CA THR A 58 -13.11 -0.53 -15.19
C THR A 58 -13.89 0.68 -14.67
N GLY A 59 -13.38 1.90 -14.81
CA GLY A 59 -14.00 3.10 -14.27
C GLY A 59 -14.06 3.14 -12.73
N LEU A 60 -13.46 2.17 -12.02
CA LEU A 60 -13.56 2.06 -10.57
C LEU A 60 -12.41 2.77 -9.87
N ALA A 61 -12.74 3.74 -9.02
CA ALA A 61 -11.81 4.30 -8.07
C ALA A 61 -11.66 3.33 -6.87
N ILE A 62 -10.48 2.74 -6.73
CA ILE A 62 -10.19 1.72 -5.71
C ILE A 62 -9.21 2.21 -4.64
N THR A 63 -9.12 1.43 -3.57
CA THR A 63 -8.06 1.50 -2.56
C THR A 63 -7.42 0.13 -2.47
N LEU A 64 -6.09 0.06 -2.51
CA LEU A 64 -5.38 -1.21 -2.43
C LEU A 64 -5.46 -1.79 -1.01
N GLY A 65 -5.65 -3.11 -0.95
CA GLY A 65 -5.53 -3.94 0.23
C GLY A 65 -4.28 -4.80 0.17
N VAL A 66 -4.40 -6.04 0.66
CA VAL A 66 -3.31 -7.01 0.78
C VAL A 66 -2.76 -7.38 -0.61
N PRO A 67 -1.43 -7.48 -0.80
CA PRO A 67 -0.82 -8.05 -2.01
C PRO A 67 -1.21 -9.53 -2.17
N LEU A 68 -1.54 -9.94 -3.40
CA LEU A 68 -2.04 -11.29 -3.73
C LEU A 68 -1.02 -12.15 -4.48
N GLY A 69 0.12 -11.57 -4.87
CA GLY A 69 1.19 -12.31 -5.52
C GLY A 69 1.62 -11.73 -6.87
N VAL A 70 2.38 -12.54 -7.60
CA VAL A 70 3.07 -12.14 -8.84
C VAL A 70 2.81 -13.16 -9.93
N SER A 71 2.42 -12.68 -11.11
CA SER A 71 2.37 -13.47 -12.34
C SER A 71 3.56 -13.13 -13.22
N ALA A 72 4.42 -14.11 -13.53
CA ALA A 72 5.58 -13.95 -14.40
C ALA A 72 5.48 -14.88 -15.62
N TYR A 73 5.67 -14.34 -16.83
CA TYR A 73 5.63 -15.14 -18.06
C TYR A 73 6.43 -14.51 -19.21
N PRO A 74 7.00 -15.33 -20.12
CA PRO A 74 7.72 -14.83 -21.28
C PRO A 74 6.77 -14.22 -22.31
N LEU A 75 7.23 -13.18 -22.98
CA LEU A 75 6.59 -12.58 -24.14
C LEU A 75 7.26 -13.05 -25.42
N HIS A 76 6.54 -12.97 -26.54
CA HIS A 76 7.06 -13.24 -27.89
C HIS A 76 8.31 -12.41 -28.23
N SER A 77 8.50 -11.25 -27.58
CA SER A 77 9.70 -10.42 -27.73
C SER A 77 10.94 -10.97 -27.01
N GLY A 78 10.88 -12.15 -26.39
CA GLY A 78 11.95 -12.73 -25.56
C GLY A 78 12.14 -12.03 -24.20
N ARG A 79 11.27 -11.07 -23.85
CA ARG A 79 11.26 -10.38 -22.56
C ARG A 79 10.31 -11.09 -21.61
N GLU A 80 10.62 -11.08 -20.33
CA GLU A 80 9.68 -11.50 -19.29
C GLU A 80 8.70 -10.37 -18.95
N LYS A 81 7.42 -10.68 -18.76
CA LYS A 81 6.43 -9.78 -18.18
C LYS A 81 6.15 -10.22 -16.74
N ILE A 82 6.23 -9.28 -15.81
CA ILE A 82 6.00 -9.49 -14.38
C ILE A 82 4.85 -8.59 -13.95
N VAL A 83 3.76 -9.18 -13.47
CA VAL A 83 2.57 -8.48 -13.00
C VAL A 83 2.42 -8.69 -11.50
N ARG A 84 2.29 -7.60 -10.73
CA ARG A 84 1.95 -7.66 -9.30
C ARG A 84 0.48 -7.34 -9.09
N TYR A 85 -0.16 -8.07 -8.18
CA TYR A 85 -1.58 -7.89 -7.88
C TYR A 85 -1.82 -7.59 -6.40
N TRP A 86 -2.83 -6.77 -6.15
CA TRP A 86 -3.39 -6.49 -4.84
C TRP A 86 -4.88 -6.83 -4.79
N SER A 87 -5.39 -7.12 -3.61
CA SER A 87 -6.83 -7.11 -3.38
C SER A 87 -7.34 -5.66 -3.36
N ALA A 88 -8.57 -5.44 -3.81
CA ALA A 88 -9.20 -4.12 -3.74
C ALA A 88 -10.69 -4.26 -3.43
N GLN A 89 -11.10 -3.85 -2.22
CA GLN A 89 -12.51 -3.81 -1.87
C GLN A 89 -13.19 -2.63 -2.57
N VAL A 90 -14.23 -2.91 -3.35
CA VAL A 90 -14.99 -1.88 -4.07
C VAL A 90 -16.25 -1.54 -3.28
N SER A 91 -16.34 -0.29 -2.83
CA SER A 91 -17.53 0.23 -2.13
C SER A 91 -18.70 0.45 -3.08
N ASP A 92 -19.93 0.40 -2.58
CA ASP A 92 -21.14 0.70 -3.39
C ASP A 92 -21.06 2.08 -4.05
N ARG A 93 -20.55 3.09 -3.33
CA ARG A 93 -20.31 4.42 -3.89
C ARG A 93 -19.34 4.41 -5.07
N ALA A 94 -18.34 3.52 -5.09
CA ALA A 94 -17.43 3.38 -6.22
C ALA A 94 -18.10 2.68 -7.41
N ILE A 95 -19.00 1.73 -7.15
CA ILE A 95 -19.85 1.10 -8.18
C ILE A 95 -20.77 2.15 -8.82
N GLU A 96 -21.50 2.93 -8.01
CA GLU A 96 -22.41 3.98 -8.47
C GLU A 96 -21.72 5.06 -9.30
N ARG A 97 -20.45 5.33 -9.00
CA ARG A 97 -19.62 6.32 -9.70
C ARG A 97 -18.77 5.72 -10.82
N SER A 98 -18.88 4.42 -11.08
CA SER A 98 -18.11 3.79 -12.15
C SER A 98 -18.44 4.46 -13.47
N THR A 99 -17.40 4.83 -14.22
CA THR A 99 -17.53 5.45 -15.54
C THR A 99 -17.23 4.48 -16.67
N PHE A 100 -17.25 3.17 -16.41
CA PHE A 100 -16.90 2.17 -17.41
C PHE A 100 -17.80 2.25 -18.64
N VAL A 101 -17.17 2.31 -19.81
CA VAL A 101 -17.82 2.12 -21.09
C VAL A 101 -16.95 1.15 -21.89
N PRO A 102 -17.52 0.11 -22.53
CA PRO A 102 -16.79 -0.77 -23.43
C PRO A 102 -15.96 0.01 -24.44
N ASN A 103 -14.72 -0.42 -24.65
CA ASN A 103 -13.77 0.25 -25.52
C ASN A 103 -12.92 -0.77 -26.30
N SER A 104 -11.95 -0.27 -27.07
CA SER A 104 -11.08 -1.11 -27.92
C SER A 104 -10.20 -2.08 -27.13
N GLU A 105 -10.02 -1.87 -25.83
CA GLU A 105 -9.24 -2.72 -24.94
C GLU A 105 -10.13 -3.67 -24.14
N ILE A 106 -11.17 -3.15 -23.48
CA ILE A 106 -12.08 -3.91 -22.63
C ILE A 106 -13.50 -3.90 -23.21
N ALA A 107 -13.98 -5.08 -23.61
CA ALA A 107 -15.31 -5.26 -24.19
C ALA A 107 -16.42 -5.29 -23.12
N ALA A 108 -16.12 -5.84 -21.95
CA ALA A 108 -17.06 -5.94 -20.84
C ALA A 108 -16.33 -6.14 -19.51
N ILE A 109 -16.99 -5.74 -18.43
CA ILE A 109 -16.62 -6.10 -17.06
C ILE A 109 -17.75 -6.90 -16.43
N GLU A 110 -17.42 -7.90 -15.62
CA GLU A 110 -18.41 -8.77 -15.00
C GLU A 110 -18.07 -9.06 -13.53
N TRP A 111 -19.08 -8.94 -12.66
CA TRP A 111 -18.98 -9.36 -11.27
C TRP A 111 -19.47 -10.80 -11.14
N VAL A 112 -18.58 -11.71 -10.73
CA VAL A 112 -18.84 -13.15 -10.66
C VAL A 112 -18.47 -13.73 -9.30
N SER A 113 -19.06 -14.87 -8.92
CA SER A 113 -18.62 -15.59 -7.71
C SER A 113 -17.20 -16.15 -7.88
N LEU A 114 -16.50 -16.45 -6.78
CA LEU A 114 -15.16 -17.07 -6.81
C LEU A 114 -15.13 -18.34 -7.67
N LYS A 115 -16.10 -19.24 -7.47
CA LYS A 115 -16.24 -20.48 -8.28
C LYS A 115 -16.38 -20.18 -9.78
N LYS A 116 -17.15 -19.15 -10.14
CA LYS A 116 -17.36 -18.78 -11.54
C LYS A 116 -16.13 -18.09 -12.13
N ALA A 117 -15.48 -17.20 -11.39
CA ALA A 117 -14.21 -16.58 -11.79
C ALA A 117 -13.16 -17.64 -12.13
N ARG A 118 -13.02 -18.67 -11.29
CA ARG A 118 -12.10 -19.79 -11.53
C ARG A 118 -12.33 -20.50 -12.87
N GLY A 119 -13.58 -20.66 -13.28
CA GLY A 119 -13.93 -21.25 -14.58
C GLY A 119 -13.86 -20.27 -15.75
N TYR A 120 -13.85 -18.96 -15.49
CA TYR A 120 -13.84 -17.90 -16.50
C TYR A 120 -12.43 -17.47 -16.87
N LEU A 121 -11.54 -17.33 -15.88
CA LEU A 121 -10.18 -16.85 -16.07
C LEU A 121 -9.44 -17.75 -17.07
N THR A 122 -8.98 -17.14 -18.15
CA THR A 122 -8.36 -17.87 -19.26
C THR A 122 -6.97 -18.40 -18.92
N TYR A 123 -6.29 -17.76 -17.96
CA TYR A 123 -4.92 -18.12 -17.58
C TYR A 123 -4.87 -18.67 -16.15
N GLU A 124 -4.23 -19.83 -16.00
CA GLU A 124 -3.96 -20.46 -14.69
C GLU A 124 -3.29 -19.51 -13.70
N ARG A 125 -2.36 -18.67 -14.17
CA ARG A 125 -1.69 -17.68 -13.33
C ARG A 125 -2.62 -16.61 -12.74
N ASP A 126 -3.73 -16.28 -13.41
CA ASP A 126 -4.74 -15.39 -12.82
C ASP A 126 -5.61 -16.16 -11.80
N VAL A 127 -5.78 -17.47 -12.00
CA VAL A 127 -6.44 -18.37 -11.04
C VAL A 127 -5.63 -18.48 -9.74
N GLU A 128 -4.29 -18.54 -9.83
CA GLU A 128 -3.41 -18.51 -8.64
C GLU A 128 -3.59 -17.23 -7.81
N ILE A 129 -3.83 -16.07 -8.46
CA ILE A 129 -4.12 -14.81 -7.76
C ILE A 129 -5.51 -14.86 -7.10
N LEU A 130 -6.48 -15.49 -7.76
CA LEU A 130 -7.81 -15.73 -7.18
C LEU A 130 -7.72 -16.67 -5.96
N ASP A 131 -6.90 -17.72 -6.03
CA ASP A 131 -6.65 -18.66 -4.93
C ASP A 131 -6.05 -17.96 -3.71
N ALA A 132 -5.02 -17.13 -3.93
CA ALA A 132 -4.43 -16.35 -2.85
C ALA A 132 -5.46 -15.43 -2.16
N PHE A 133 -6.42 -14.88 -2.91
CA PHE A 133 -7.52 -14.11 -2.32
C PHE A 133 -8.54 -14.98 -1.59
N GLU A 134 -8.92 -16.13 -2.16
CA GLU A 134 -9.86 -17.07 -1.54
C GLU A 134 -9.31 -17.62 -0.21
N ASP A 135 -8.00 -17.86 -0.10
CA ASP A 135 -7.35 -18.23 1.15
C ASP A 135 -7.48 -17.15 2.24
N LEU A 136 -7.32 -15.88 1.88
CA LEU A 136 -7.56 -14.76 2.81
C LEU A 136 -9.02 -14.73 3.27
N VAL A 137 -9.96 -14.96 2.37
CA VAL A 137 -11.40 -15.04 2.69
C VAL A 137 -11.68 -16.18 3.67
N HIS A 138 -11.12 -17.38 3.44
CA HIS A 138 -11.29 -18.53 4.33
C HIS A 138 -10.70 -18.29 5.72
N GLN A 139 -9.64 -17.49 5.82
CA GLN A 139 -9.05 -17.05 7.08
C GLN A 139 -9.85 -15.91 7.76
N GLY A 140 -10.96 -15.46 7.17
CA GLY A 140 -11.78 -14.35 7.68
C GLY A 140 -11.18 -12.96 7.44
N VAL A 141 -10.14 -12.86 6.60
CA VAL A 141 -9.48 -11.61 6.21
C VAL A 141 -10.14 -11.07 4.96
N THR A 142 -11.36 -10.57 5.10
CA THR A 142 -12.11 -10.01 3.97
C THR A 142 -11.86 -8.52 3.83
N SER A 143 -11.92 -7.74 4.91
CA SER A 143 -11.64 -6.30 4.88
C SER A 143 -10.37 -5.97 5.65
N THR A 144 -9.51 -5.12 5.08
CA THR A 144 -8.23 -4.72 5.70
C THR A 144 -8.06 -3.20 5.76
N PHE A 145 -7.16 -2.77 6.64
CA PHE A 145 -6.61 -1.41 6.66
C PHE A 145 -5.09 -1.49 6.85
N ALA A 146 -4.37 -0.41 6.55
CA ALA A 146 -2.92 -0.42 6.65
C ALA A 146 -2.36 0.58 7.66
N LEU A 147 -1.32 0.20 8.39
CA LEU A 147 -0.46 1.14 9.09
C LEU A 147 0.83 1.30 8.28
N ILE A 148 1.01 2.49 7.72
CA ILE A 148 2.15 2.82 6.88
C ILE A 148 3.22 3.46 7.75
N VAL A 149 4.34 2.77 7.94
CA VAL A 149 5.48 3.23 8.72
C VAL A 149 6.46 3.91 7.76
N LEU A 150 6.62 5.23 7.90
CA LEU A 150 7.39 6.07 6.97
C LEU A 150 8.62 6.63 7.68
N ARG A 151 9.81 6.39 7.13
CA ARG A 151 11.01 7.11 7.56
C ARG A 151 11.00 8.51 6.95
N HIS A 152 11.34 9.52 7.74
CA HIS A 152 11.50 10.88 7.19
C HIS A 152 12.47 10.91 5.99
N GLY A 153 12.25 11.86 5.08
CA GLY A 153 13.14 12.10 3.94
C GLY A 153 14.54 12.53 4.38
N LYS A 154 15.49 12.54 3.44
CA LYS A 154 16.88 12.94 3.72
C LYS A 154 16.93 14.33 4.38
N ALA A 155 17.56 14.41 5.55
CA ALA A 155 17.72 15.65 6.31
C ALA A 155 19.17 16.11 6.33
N GLU A 156 19.38 17.40 6.63
CA GLU A 156 20.72 17.98 6.76
C GLU A 156 21.58 17.15 7.72
N PRO A 157 22.87 16.90 7.44
CA PRO A 157 23.74 16.15 8.34
C PRO A 157 23.88 16.83 9.70
N HIS A 158 24.01 16.04 10.76
CA HIS A 158 24.18 16.56 12.12
C HIS A 158 25.45 17.43 12.25
N THR A 159 26.51 17.08 11.51
CA THR A 159 27.78 17.82 11.49
C THR A 159 27.70 19.21 10.86
N ARG A 160 26.61 19.51 10.13
CA ARG A 160 26.40 20.79 9.45
C ARG A 160 25.21 21.57 10.02
N TRP A 161 24.75 21.20 11.20
CA TRP A 161 23.60 21.82 11.84
C TRP A 161 23.94 22.22 13.28
N ASP A 162 23.95 23.53 13.53
CA ASP A 162 24.35 24.09 14.82
C ASP A 162 23.19 24.15 15.84
N GLY A 163 21.96 23.83 15.40
CA GLY A 163 20.77 23.80 16.25
C GLY A 163 20.48 22.43 16.87
N PRO A 164 19.41 22.31 17.68
CA PRO A 164 18.94 21.01 18.18
C PRO A 164 18.65 20.03 17.04
N ASP A 165 18.91 18.72 17.22
CA ASP A 165 18.69 17.72 16.16
C ASP A 165 17.24 17.73 15.63
N ALA A 166 16.26 17.95 16.50
CA ALA A 166 14.84 17.99 16.13
C ALA A 166 14.51 19.12 15.13
N THR A 167 15.32 20.18 15.05
CA THR A 167 15.07 21.31 14.15
C THR A 167 15.68 21.15 12.76
N ARG A 168 16.45 20.08 12.51
CA ARG A 168 17.08 19.82 11.21
C ARG A 168 16.04 19.75 10.08
N PRO A 169 16.20 20.55 9.01
CA PRO A 169 15.31 20.51 7.86
C PRO A 169 15.63 19.34 6.94
N LEU A 170 14.73 19.10 5.98
CA LEU A 170 15.02 18.25 4.83
C LEU A 170 16.06 18.92 3.93
N THR A 171 16.89 18.11 3.27
CA THR A 171 17.69 18.57 2.12
C THR A 171 16.80 18.64 0.87
N ASP A 172 17.31 19.21 -0.22
CA ASP A 172 16.61 19.19 -1.53
C ASP A 172 16.22 17.77 -1.97
N ARG A 173 17.10 16.79 -1.70
CA ARG A 173 16.79 15.38 -1.94
C ARG A 173 15.62 14.93 -1.06
N GLY A 174 15.62 15.25 0.23
CA GLY A 174 14.52 14.90 1.13
C GLY A 174 13.19 15.50 0.71
N VAL A 175 13.19 16.73 0.20
CA VAL A 175 12.00 17.38 -0.37
C VAL A 175 11.48 16.62 -1.59
N LYS A 176 12.37 16.21 -2.51
CA LYS A 176 12.00 15.41 -3.69
C LYS A 176 11.46 14.04 -3.31
N GLN A 177 12.07 13.36 -2.33
CA GLN A 177 11.59 12.07 -1.81
C GLN A 177 10.16 12.23 -1.26
N SER A 178 9.97 13.19 -0.35
CA SER A 178 8.68 13.51 0.26
C SER A 178 7.57 13.78 -0.75
N ALA A 179 7.85 14.54 -1.82
CA ALA A 179 6.89 14.79 -2.89
C ALA A 179 6.64 13.55 -3.77
N GLY A 180 7.69 12.79 -4.06
CA GLY A 180 7.63 11.59 -4.91
C GLY A 180 6.86 10.42 -4.28
N ASP A 181 6.85 10.31 -2.95
CA ASP A 181 6.11 9.24 -2.26
C ASP A 181 4.58 9.44 -2.29
N VAL A 182 4.13 10.68 -2.50
CA VAL A 182 2.71 11.06 -2.41
C VAL A 182 1.80 10.18 -3.27
N PRO A 183 2.05 9.96 -4.57
CA PRO A 183 1.11 9.21 -5.39
C PRO A 183 1.09 7.73 -5.00
N THR A 184 2.21 7.16 -4.50
CA THR A 184 2.25 5.77 -4.00
C THR A 184 1.49 5.65 -2.69
N LEU A 185 1.74 6.52 -1.71
CA LEU A 185 1.06 6.51 -0.41
C LEU A 185 -0.47 6.67 -0.55
N ARG A 186 -0.92 7.40 -1.58
CA ARG A 186 -2.35 7.59 -1.87
C ARG A 186 -3.05 6.31 -2.34
N ALA A 187 -2.32 5.30 -2.82
CA ALA A 187 -2.91 4.02 -3.28
C ALA A 187 -3.65 3.27 -2.16
N TRP A 188 -3.23 3.43 -0.90
CA TRP A 188 -3.90 2.87 0.29
C TRP A 188 -4.86 3.85 0.99
N HIS A 189 -5.07 5.03 0.40
CA HIS A 189 -6.06 6.03 0.82
C HIS A 189 -6.06 6.33 2.35
N PRO A 190 -4.93 6.81 2.91
CA PRO A 190 -4.81 7.08 4.33
C PRO A 190 -5.88 8.05 4.82
N LYS A 191 -6.39 7.81 6.03
CA LYS A 191 -7.38 8.66 6.71
C LYS A 191 -6.78 9.46 7.87
N ARG A 192 -5.50 9.22 8.16
CA ARG A 192 -4.78 9.86 9.25
C ARG A 192 -3.30 9.94 8.91
N ILE A 193 -2.69 11.05 9.29
CA ILE A 193 -1.25 11.23 9.31
C ILE A 193 -0.86 11.55 10.76
N VAL A 194 0.07 10.77 11.31
CA VAL A 194 0.76 11.06 12.57
C VAL A 194 2.24 11.18 12.26
N SER A 195 2.88 12.21 12.77
CA SER A 195 4.29 12.48 12.53
C SER A 195 4.98 12.81 13.84
N SER A 196 6.25 12.43 13.97
CA SER A 196 7.12 13.06 14.96
C SER A 196 7.06 14.58 14.78
N ASP A 197 7.13 15.29 15.89
CA ASP A 197 7.24 16.74 15.97
C ASP A 197 8.52 17.34 15.37
N ALA A 198 9.56 16.53 15.12
CA ALA A 198 10.78 16.97 14.45
C ALA A 198 10.50 17.58 13.06
N VAL A 199 11.20 18.68 12.74
CA VAL A 199 10.99 19.48 11.53
C VAL A 199 11.04 18.63 10.25
N ARG A 200 12.05 17.77 10.10
CA ARG A 200 12.17 16.84 8.98
C ARG A 200 10.99 15.87 8.82
N CYS A 201 10.40 15.38 9.91
CA CYS A 201 9.26 14.45 9.86
C CYS A 201 7.99 15.21 9.46
N VAL A 202 7.77 16.40 10.03
CA VAL A 202 6.64 17.27 9.66
C VAL A 202 6.72 17.68 8.20
N ALA A 203 7.91 18.07 7.73
CA ALA A 203 8.14 18.42 6.33
C ALA A 203 7.93 17.23 5.39
N THR A 204 8.35 16.01 5.79
CA THR A 204 8.19 14.80 4.96
C THR A 204 6.73 14.48 4.66
N VAL A 205 5.82 14.70 5.62
CA VAL A 205 4.40 14.40 5.42
C VAL A 205 3.60 15.57 4.85
N ALA A 206 4.19 16.75 4.73
CA ALA A 206 3.48 17.95 4.31
C ALA A 206 2.90 17.86 2.88
N PRO A 207 3.62 17.33 1.86
CA PRO A 207 3.04 17.14 0.52
C PRO A 207 1.85 16.16 0.52
N LEU A 208 1.95 15.06 1.28
CA LEU A 208 0.83 14.11 1.42
C LEU A 208 -0.37 14.77 2.11
N ALA A 209 -0.12 15.56 3.16
CA ALA A 209 -1.16 16.30 3.87
C ALA A 209 -1.90 17.26 2.94
N ALA A 210 -1.17 18.01 2.11
CA ALA A 210 -1.74 18.92 1.12
C ALA A 210 -2.57 18.15 0.06
N ALA A 211 -2.04 17.06 -0.48
CA ALA A 211 -2.72 16.26 -1.50
C ALA A 211 -3.97 15.52 -1.01
N THR A 212 -4.05 15.23 0.30
CA THR A 212 -5.18 14.49 0.91
C THR A 212 -6.13 15.37 1.71
N GLY A 213 -5.76 16.61 2.00
CA GLY A 213 -6.49 17.51 2.90
C GLY A 213 -6.42 17.08 4.38
N ILE A 214 -5.56 16.13 4.75
CA ILE A 214 -5.46 15.60 6.12
C ILE A 214 -4.48 16.46 6.92
N VAL A 215 -4.96 17.06 8.01
CA VAL A 215 -4.10 17.77 8.96
C VAL A 215 -3.24 16.76 9.75
N PRO A 216 -1.90 16.80 9.65
CA PRO A 216 -1.04 15.89 10.40
C PRO A 216 -1.11 16.14 11.91
N ARG A 217 -1.24 15.07 12.69
CA ARG A 217 -1.05 15.14 14.14
C ARG A 217 0.44 15.00 14.45
N ARG A 218 1.04 16.05 15.00
CA ARG A 218 2.39 15.98 15.57
C ARG A 218 2.32 15.29 16.93
N ASP A 219 3.18 14.32 17.16
CA ASP A 219 3.18 13.55 18.40
C ASP A 219 4.63 13.28 18.84
N HIS A 220 5.01 13.84 20.00
CA HIS A 220 6.36 13.72 20.55
C HIS A 220 6.69 12.28 20.95
N GLY A 221 5.67 11.46 21.25
CA GLY A 221 5.83 10.07 21.68
C GLY A 221 6.44 9.12 20.62
N ILE A 222 6.51 9.55 19.35
CA ILE A 222 7.22 8.85 18.26
C ILE A 222 8.42 9.66 17.75
N SER A 223 8.97 10.56 18.57
CA SER A 223 10.19 11.31 18.24
C SER A 223 11.46 10.55 18.61
N GLN A 224 12.57 10.89 17.93
CA GLN A 224 13.87 10.32 18.26
C GLN A 224 14.35 10.74 19.66
N ASP A 225 14.02 11.95 20.10
CA ASP A 225 14.46 12.47 21.40
C ASP A 225 13.73 11.74 22.53
N ALA A 226 12.40 11.60 22.43
CA ALA A 226 11.62 10.81 23.38
C ALA A 226 12.10 9.35 23.44
N HIS A 227 12.45 8.76 22.29
CA HIS A 227 13.00 7.40 22.25
C HIS A 227 14.36 7.30 22.98
N LYS A 228 15.30 8.22 22.74
CA LYS A 228 16.61 8.24 23.42
C LYS A 228 16.49 8.40 24.93
N GLU A 229 15.50 9.13 25.39
CA GLU A 229 15.28 9.41 26.81
C GLU A 229 14.38 8.37 27.50
N GLY A 230 13.89 7.36 26.77
CA GLY A 230 12.96 6.37 27.31
C GLY A 230 11.57 6.95 27.66
N ARG A 231 11.21 8.08 27.06
CA ARG A 231 9.94 8.80 27.27
C ARG A 231 8.98 8.67 26.07
N GLY A 232 9.27 7.77 25.13
CA GLY A 232 8.41 7.46 24.00
C GLY A 232 7.06 6.86 24.43
N ASP A 233 6.05 6.99 23.59
CA ASP A 233 4.71 6.40 23.81
C ASP A 233 4.19 5.71 22.54
N VAL A 234 5.09 4.97 21.90
CA VAL A 234 4.82 4.25 20.64
C VAL A 234 3.62 3.32 20.81
N ARG A 235 3.56 2.59 21.93
CA ARG A 235 2.46 1.67 22.28
C ARG A 235 1.09 2.33 22.22
N ALA A 236 0.89 3.46 22.92
CA ALA A 236 -0.43 4.08 22.96
C ALA A 236 -0.82 4.64 21.60
N ILE A 237 0.13 5.23 20.86
CA ILE A 237 -0.08 5.79 19.53
C ILE A 237 -0.49 4.68 18.55
N VAL A 238 0.28 3.59 18.47
CA VAL A 238 0.00 2.42 17.61
C VAL A 238 -1.33 1.78 18.01
N GLY A 239 -1.54 1.48 19.29
CA GLY A 239 -2.78 0.88 19.78
C GLY A 239 -4.02 1.72 19.44
N LYS A 240 -3.91 3.05 19.50
CA LYS A 240 -4.99 3.96 19.08
C LYS A 240 -5.27 3.90 17.57
N ARG A 241 -4.27 3.62 16.73
CA ARG A 241 -4.46 3.43 15.28
C ARG A 241 -5.09 2.08 14.96
N ILE A 242 -4.63 1.01 15.60
CA ILE A 242 -5.20 -0.34 15.45
C ILE A 242 -6.68 -0.34 15.84
N ARG A 243 -7.04 0.23 17.00
CA ARG A 243 -8.45 0.35 17.42
C ARG A 243 -9.31 1.18 16.46
N ALA A 244 -8.72 2.17 15.79
CA ALA A 244 -9.45 3.01 14.84
C ALA A 244 -9.75 2.29 13.52
N ARG A 245 -9.01 1.22 13.18
CA ARG A 245 -9.22 0.39 11.97
C ARG A 245 -9.31 1.21 10.69
N LYS A 246 -8.43 2.20 10.57
CA LYS A 246 -8.37 3.13 9.43
C LYS A 246 -6.93 3.27 9.00
N THR A 247 -6.71 3.28 7.70
CA THR A 247 -5.36 3.43 7.14
C THR A 247 -4.71 4.71 7.66
N ALA A 248 -3.47 4.61 8.16
CA ALA A 248 -2.76 5.73 8.74
C ALA A 248 -1.28 5.71 8.37
N VAL A 249 -0.72 6.89 8.12
CA VAL A 249 0.74 7.09 7.99
C VAL A 249 1.33 7.49 9.34
N LEU A 250 2.41 6.83 9.74
CA LEU A 250 3.22 7.08 10.92
C LEU A 250 4.62 7.48 10.46
N CYS A 251 4.92 8.77 10.42
CA CYS A 251 6.24 9.27 10.03
C CYS A 251 7.16 9.45 11.25
N SER A 252 8.31 8.79 11.23
CA SER A 252 9.27 8.82 12.34
C SER A 252 10.72 8.62 11.86
N HIS A 253 11.60 8.19 12.76
CA HIS A 253 13.06 8.14 12.61
C HIS A 253 13.55 6.71 12.64
N GLY A 254 14.67 6.43 11.97
CA GLY A 254 15.25 5.07 11.88
C GLY A 254 15.28 4.30 13.21
N PRO A 255 15.78 4.86 14.32
CA PRO A 255 15.79 4.16 15.62
C PRO A 255 14.41 3.82 16.20
N VAL A 256 13.36 4.54 15.80
CA VAL A 256 12.00 4.42 16.35
C VAL A 256 11.14 3.46 15.50
N LEU A 257 11.45 3.26 14.21
CA LEU A 257 10.66 2.40 13.31
C LEU A 257 10.59 0.94 13.80
N PRO A 258 11.68 0.31 14.30
CA PRO A 258 11.62 -1.03 14.88
C PRO A 258 10.63 -1.13 16.05
N GLU A 259 10.56 -0.09 16.89
CA GLU A 259 9.62 -0.03 18.00
C GLU A 259 8.17 0.09 17.51
N ILE A 260 7.92 0.90 16.48
CA ILE A 260 6.59 1.02 15.85
C ILE A 260 6.13 -0.33 15.31
N LEU A 261 6.96 -1.02 14.52
CA LEU A 261 6.60 -2.32 13.95
C LEU A 261 6.44 -3.39 15.03
N ARG A 262 7.28 -3.39 16.06
CA ARG A 262 7.14 -4.29 17.21
C ARG A 262 5.81 -4.06 17.94
N GLU A 263 5.45 -2.81 18.22
CA GLU A 263 4.19 -2.51 18.91
C GLU A 263 2.97 -2.80 18.01
N ILE A 264 3.10 -2.71 16.68
CA ILE A 264 2.05 -3.21 15.77
C ILE A 264 1.89 -4.72 15.97
N ALA A 265 2.98 -5.48 15.87
CA ALA A 265 2.95 -6.94 16.03
C ALA A 265 2.37 -7.37 17.39
N LEU A 266 2.82 -6.76 18.49
CA LEU A 266 2.31 -7.05 19.83
C LEU A 266 0.81 -6.75 19.96
N ALA A 267 0.36 -5.60 19.45
CA ALA A 267 -1.03 -5.20 19.54
C ALA A 267 -1.97 -6.02 18.63
N THR A 268 -1.42 -6.73 17.63
CA THR A 268 -2.17 -7.65 16.77
C THR A 268 -2.00 -9.11 17.14
N GLY A 269 -1.26 -9.44 18.21
CA GLY A 269 -1.00 -10.82 18.62
C GLY A 269 -0.01 -11.56 17.71
N THR A 270 0.76 -10.84 16.90
CA THR A 270 1.78 -11.40 16.02
C THR A 270 3.09 -11.58 16.79
N MET A 271 3.69 -12.76 16.67
CA MET A 271 5.01 -13.03 17.22
C MET A 271 6.07 -12.16 16.53
N PRO A 272 6.84 -11.36 17.29
CA PRO A 272 7.95 -10.60 16.72
C PRO A 272 9.02 -11.53 16.14
N GLY A 273 9.59 -11.14 14.99
CA GLY A 273 10.64 -11.90 14.31
C GLY A 273 11.52 -11.00 13.44
N ALA A 274 12.53 -11.59 12.81
CA ALA A 274 13.52 -10.85 12.00
C ALA A 274 12.90 -10.02 10.87
N TYR A 275 11.82 -10.50 10.26
CA TYR A 275 11.09 -9.80 9.20
C TYR A 275 10.59 -8.39 9.61
N LEU A 276 10.35 -8.14 10.90
CA LEU A 276 9.99 -6.81 11.39
C LEU A 276 11.20 -5.85 11.38
N ASN A 277 12.41 -6.37 11.59
CA ASN A 277 13.62 -5.56 11.49
C ASN A 277 13.89 -5.20 10.02
N ASP A 278 13.71 -6.15 9.10
CA ASP A 278 13.85 -5.91 7.66
C ASP A 278 12.85 -4.86 7.18
N ALA A 279 11.61 -4.89 7.68
CA ALA A 279 10.60 -3.87 7.40
C ALA A 279 10.87 -2.53 8.12
N ALA A 280 11.70 -2.51 9.18
CA ALA A 280 12.09 -1.28 9.85
C ALA A 280 13.34 -0.63 9.22
N ASP A 281 14.16 -1.42 8.51
CA ASP A 281 15.41 -0.98 7.88
C ASP A 281 15.13 -0.22 6.58
N LEU A 282 14.48 0.93 6.74
CA LEU A 282 14.03 1.78 5.66
C LEU A 282 15.09 2.83 5.35
N ASP A 283 15.41 3.04 4.07
CA ASP A 283 16.13 4.23 3.63
C ASP A 283 15.37 5.52 4.00
N THR A 284 16.06 6.66 4.06
CA THR A 284 15.37 7.95 4.26
C THR A 284 14.38 8.21 3.13
N GLY A 285 13.11 8.44 3.46
CA GLY A 285 11.99 8.51 2.51
C GLY A 285 11.36 7.14 2.17
N GLY A 286 11.94 6.03 2.62
CA GLY A 286 11.33 4.71 2.47
C GLY A 286 10.20 4.48 3.46
N PHE A 287 9.29 3.58 3.11
CA PHE A 287 8.17 3.19 3.97
C PHE A 287 7.80 1.72 3.85
N SER A 288 7.19 1.19 4.91
CA SER A 288 6.52 -0.11 4.90
C SER A 288 5.03 0.03 5.11
N VAL A 289 4.25 -0.80 4.42
CA VAL A 289 2.80 -0.89 4.52
C VAL A 289 2.46 -2.17 5.26
N VAL A 290 1.95 -2.05 6.48
CA VAL A 290 1.55 -3.20 7.31
C VAL A 290 0.05 -3.41 7.18
N HIS A 291 -0.36 -4.49 6.54
CA HIS A 291 -1.77 -4.83 6.31
C HIS A 291 -2.35 -5.58 7.49
N LEU A 292 -3.47 -5.09 8.00
CA LEU A 292 -4.15 -5.60 9.18
C LEU A 292 -5.61 -5.89 8.86
N SER A 293 -6.17 -6.95 9.45
CA SER A 293 -7.59 -7.25 9.34
C SER A 293 -8.43 -6.16 10.02
N ALA A 294 -9.39 -5.59 9.30
CA ALA A 294 -10.34 -4.62 9.84
C ALA A 294 -11.45 -5.31 10.65
N THR A 295 -11.75 -6.58 10.37
CA THR A 295 -12.75 -7.37 11.08
C THR A 295 -12.18 -7.92 12.38
N ASN A 296 -10.97 -8.48 12.33
CA ASN A 296 -10.28 -9.08 13.47
C ASN A 296 -8.81 -8.63 13.56
N PRO A 297 -8.52 -7.40 14.05
CA PRO A 297 -7.13 -6.93 14.16
C PRO A 297 -6.22 -7.80 15.04
N ALA A 298 -6.77 -8.65 15.91
CA ALA A 298 -6.01 -9.56 16.77
C ALA A 298 -5.62 -10.89 16.07
N SER A 299 -5.98 -11.07 14.79
CA SER A 299 -5.55 -12.24 13.99
C SER A 299 -4.10 -12.13 13.51
N GLY A 300 -3.42 -11.04 13.81
CA GLY A 300 -2.05 -10.76 13.40
C GLY A 300 -1.92 -9.87 12.17
N ILE A 301 -0.67 -9.55 11.86
CA ILE A 301 -0.25 -8.90 10.62
C ILE A 301 -0.50 -9.86 9.46
N VAL A 302 -1.26 -9.39 8.47
CA VAL A 302 -1.60 -10.18 7.27
C VAL A 302 -0.43 -10.20 6.30
N SER A 303 0.17 -9.04 6.07
CA SER A 303 1.36 -8.90 5.23
C SER A 303 2.07 -7.57 5.49
N ILE A 304 3.33 -7.50 5.07
CA ILE A 304 4.12 -6.27 5.06
C ILE A 304 4.72 -6.09 3.67
N GLU A 305 4.61 -4.90 3.11
CA GLU A 305 5.29 -4.49 1.88
C GLU A 305 6.26 -3.36 2.19
N THR A 306 7.43 -3.33 1.55
CA THR A 306 8.44 -2.29 1.76
C THR A 306 8.80 -1.59 0.46
N TYR A 307 8.86 -0.26 0.51
CA TYR A 307 9.08 0.61 -0.63
C TYR A 307 10.26 1.55 -0.39
N ALA A 308 11.21 1.52 -1.31
CA ALA A 308 12.31 2.49 -1.36
C ALA A 308 11.82 3.85 -1.88
N PRO A 309 12.46 4.96 -1.49
CA PRO A 309 12.10 6.27 -1.99
C PRO A 309 12.32 6.36 -3.51
N PRO A 310 11.47 7.08 -4.26
CA PRO A 310 11.55 7.19 -5.72
C PRO A 310 12.78 7.98 -6.22
N VAL A 311 13.48 8.69 -5.33
CA VAL A 311 14.71 9.43 -5.64
C VAL A 311 15.83 8.98 -4.69
N GLY A 312 16.80 8.28 -5.29
CA GLY A 312 18.01 7.74 -4.65
C GLY A 312 19.15 8.75 -4.51
#